data_AF-A2EFW1-F1
#
_entry.id   AF-A2EFW1-F1
#
_cell.length_a   1.000
_cell.length_b   1.000
_cell.length_c   1.000
_cell.angle_alpha   90.00
_cell.angle_beta   90.00
_cell.angle_gamma   90.00
#
_symmetry.space_group_name_H-M   'P 1'
#
loop_
_entity.id
_entity.type
_entity.pdbx_description
1 polymer ?
#
loop_
_entity_poly.entity_id
_entity_poly.type
_entity_poly.pdbx_seq_one_letter_code
_entity_poly.pdbx_strand_id
1 'polypeptide(L)'
;MYKVELWGASGGYLDNRGGRGAYTSGFMSLFNPKTLYLYLGESGAWSGPATYNGGGRGTINVTDRSYSVSGGSGGGASDLRLMGGQWDDFESLKSRVMVSAGGAGSAYYKSCGGFIQGGAGGGLIGSNGVICSFDESDWFDKSYGAKQDYYGIGASSHGVNGKFGIGGYCNDPFHGSGGSGGYYGGGGGGKVDSRVGSGSGGSSYISGHENCKAISQDYTEANLKHLTTSVHFSGFRFYSTTLLSSLVKIPSFSSPDQYESNGHNGYGLARITVIETMNAVSNCIYFSIKYSYLLLFINIEFSEG
;
A
#
# COMPACT_ATOMS: atom_id res chain seq x y z
N MET A 1 -5.27 20.54 13.09
CA MET A 1 -5.54 19.83 11.82
C MET A 1 -4.22 19.39 11.20
N TYR A 2 -4.20 18.18 10.64
CA TYR A 2 -3.03 17.57 9.99
C TYR A 2 -3.41 17.14 8.57
N LYS A 3 -2.48 17.28 7.62
CA LYS A 3 -2.52 16.59 6.33
C LYS A 3 -1.59 15.38 6.41
N VAL A 4 -2.11 14.20 6.07
CA VAL A 4 -1.33 12.97 5.98
C VAL A 4 -1.22 12.58 4.51
N GLU A 5 -0.03 12.23 4.06
CA GLU A 5 0.27 11.77 2.71
C GLU A 5 1.12 10.51 2.78
N LEU A 6 0.78 9.47 2.01
CA LEU A 6 1.49 8.19 1.97
C LEU A 6 1.77 7.78 0.52
N TRP A 7 2.98 7.29 0.28
CA TRP A 7 3.43 6.68 -0.96
C TRP A 7 3.70 5.20 -0.72
N GLY A 8 3.06 4.32 -1.50
CA GLY A 8 3.37 2.88 -1.45
C GLY A 8 4.72 2.60 -2.09
N ALA A 9 5.38 1.51 -1.73
CA ALA A 9 6.68 1.18 -2.28
C ALA A 9 6.58 0.61 -3.71
N SER A 10 7.59 0.81 -4.55
CA SER A 10 7.64 0.13 -5.85
C SER A 10 8.01 -1.35 -5.70
N GLY A 11 7.55 -2.18 -6.63
CA GLY A 11 8.06 -3.52 -6.79
C GLY A 11 9.49 -3.55 -7.32
N GLY A 12 10.05 -4.75 -7.36
CA GLY A 12 11.42 -5.00 -7.75
C GLY A 12 11.57 -5.42 -9.20
N TYR A 13 12.62 -4.92 -9.83
CA TYR A 13 13.34 -5.53 -10.94
C TYR A 13 14.63 -4.73 -11.16
N LEU A 14 15.52 -5.22 -12.02
CA LEU A 14 16.70 -4.46 -12.46
C LEU A 14 16.32 -3.05 -12.94
N ASP A 15 17.17 -2.08 -12.60
CA ASP A 15 17.05 -0.67 -12.98
C ASP A 15 15.74 -0.01 -12.49
N ASN A 16 15.22 -0.45 -11.35
CA ASN A 16 13.99 0.05 -10.73
C ASN A 16 12.76 -0.05 -11.64
N ARG A 17 12.69 -1.14 -12.42
CA ARG A 17 11.61 -1.42 -13.37
C ARG A 17 10.49 -2.27 -12.78
N GLY A 18 10.23 -2.20 -11.48
CA GLY A 18 9.04 -2.81 -10.90
C GLY A 18 7.77 -2.01 -11.19
N GLY A 19 6.62 -2.57 -10.80
CA GLY A 19 5.38 -1.82 -10.68
C GLY A 19 5.56 -0.67 -9.69
N ARG A 20 4.96 0.48 -9.99
CA ARG A 20 5.09 1.70 -9.18
C ARG A 20 4.09 1.72 -8.03
N GLY A 21 4.43 2.38 -6.93
CA GLY A 21 3.54 2.51 -5.78
C GLY A 21 2.48 3.60 -5.97
N ALA A 22 1.35 3.47 -5.28
CA ALA A 22 0.24 4.42 -5.30
C ALA A 22 0.52 5.65 -4.40
N TYR A 23 -0.44 6.58 -4.37
CA TYR A 23 -0.44 7.73 -3.47
C TYR A 23 -1.81 7.93 -2.81
N THR A 24 -1.80 8.22 -1.51
CA THR A 24 -2.99 8.61 -0.76
C THR A 24 -2.74 9.84 0.08
N SER A 25 -3.73 10.71 0.22
CA SER A 25 -3.70 11.78 1.22
C SER A 25 -5.07 12.19 1.73
N GLY A 26 -5.08 12.89 2.85
CA GLY A 26 -6.28 13.44 3.43
C GLY A 26 -5.99 14.26 4.68
N PHE A 27 -6.99 15.01 5.10
CA PHE A 27 -6.95 15.85 6.29
C PHE A 27 -7.62 15.14 7.46
N MET A 28 -7.02 15.25 8.64
CA MET A 28 -7.58 14.76 9.89
C MET A 28 -7.49 15.82 10.99
N SER A 29 -8.46 15.79 11.89
CA SER A 29 -8.47 16.60 13.11
C SER A 29 -8.45 15.69 14.32
N LEU A 30 -7.54 15.98 15.26
CA LEU A 30 -7.45 15.29 16.54
C LEU A 30 -7.84 16.31 17.61
N PHE A 31 -8.95 16.06 18.30
CA PHE A 31 -9.43 16.92 19.40
C PHE A 31 -8.92 16.45 20.77
N ASN A 32 -8.41 15.23 20.84
CA ASN A 32 -7.80 14.63 22.02
C ASN A 32 -6.49 13.94 21.61
N PRO A 33 -5.51 13.80 22.52
CA PRO A 33 -4.31 13.02 22.26
C PRO A 33 -4.66 11.62 21.75
N LYS A 34 -4.00 11.21 20.66
CA LYS A 34 -4.24 9.91 20.03
C LYS A 34 -2.95 9.36 19.45
N THR A 35 -2.60 8.12 19.79
CA THR A 35 -1.50 7.39 19.17
C THR A 35 -1.96 6.78 17.84
N LEU A 36 -1.16 6.98 16.80
CA LEU A 36 -1.33 6.37 15.48
C LEU A 36 -0.01 5.70 15.10
N TYR A 37 -0.08 4.59 14.38
CA TYR A 37 1.08 3.80 14.02
C TYR A 37 1.31 3.86 12.52
N LEU A 38 2.54 4.17 12.11
CA LEU A 38 2.91 4.35 10.72
C LEU A 38 3.80 3.19 10.27
N TYR A 39 3.38 2.52 9.20
CA TYR A 39 4.10 1.40 8.58
C TYR A 39 4.47 1.80 7.16
N LEU A 40 5.76 1.80 6.82
CA LEU A 40 6.25 2.21 5.51
C LEU A 40 6.72 0.99 4.72
N GLY A 41 6.28 0.87 3.46
CA GLY A 41 6.56 -0.30 2.64
C GLY A 41 8.01 -0.42 2.24
N GLU A 42 8.53 -1.64 2.20
CA GLU A 42 9.85 -1.91 1.61
C GLU A 42 9.74 -2.01 0.08
N SER A 43 10.73 -1.44 -0.62
CA SER A 43 10.83 -1.56 -2.07
C SER A 43 11.21 -2.97 -2.47
N GLY A 44 10.55 -3.52 -3.50
CA GLY A 44 10.91 -4.82 -4.04
C GLY A 44 12.33 -4.85 -4.61
N ALA A 45 12.92 -6.04 -4.63
CA ALA A 45 14.26 -6.30 -5.16
C ALA A 45 14.20 -7.20 -6.40
N TRP A 46 15.27 -7.19 -7.21
CA TRP A 46 15.45 -8.19 -8.26
C TRP A 46 15.73 -9.56 -7.62
N SER A 47 14.94 -10.57 -7.98
CA SER A 47 15.04 -11.91 -7.41
C SER A 47 15.06 -11.92 -5.87
N GLY A 48 14.12 -11.21 -5.25
CA GLY A 48 14.08 -10.97 -3.81
C GLY A 48 13.04 -11.78 -3.03
N PRO A 49 13.24 -11.91 -1.70
CA PRO A 49 12.22 -12.43 -0.79
C PRO A 49 10.99 -11.51 -0.73
N ALA A 50 9.96 -11.95 0.00
CA ALA A 50 8.83 -11.09 0.32
C ALA A 50 9.33 -9.84 1.07
N THR A 51 8.71 -8.69 0.82
CA THR A 51 9.13 -7.40 1.37
C THR A 51 8.23 -6.99 2.53
N TYR A 52 8.82 -6.22 3.43
CA TYR A 52 8.11 -5.64 4.57
C TYR A 52 6.86 -4.87 4.15
N ASN A 53 5.81 -5.02 4.95
CA ASN A 53 4.47 -4.51 4.73
C ASN A 53 3.77 -5.06 3.46
N GLY A 54 4.03 -6.32 3.15
CA GLY A 54 3.11 -7.15 2.39
C GLY A 54 3.44 -7.34 0.91
N GLY A 55 4.65 -7.06 0.44
CA GLY A 55 5.03 -7.44 -0.93
C GLY A 55 5.37 -8.93 -1.03
N GLY A 56 4.81 -9.62 -2.02
CA GLY A 56 5.09 -11.04 -2.26
C GLY A 56 6.50 -11.27 -2.81
N ARG A 57 7.05 -12.47 -2.58
CA ARG A 57 8.39 -12.82 -3.10
C ARG A 57 8.41 -12.93 -4.62
N GLY A 58 9.56 -12.63 -5.21
CA GLY A 58 9.88 -12.98 -6.60
C GLY A 58 10.56 -14.35 -6.69
N THR A 59 11.36 -14.54 -7.74
CA THR A 59 12.31 -15.67 -7.80
C THR A 59 13.36 -15.51 -6.71
N ILE A 60 14.02 -16.59 -6.29
CA ILE A 60 15.06 -16.56 -5.26
C ILE A 60 16.38 -17.08 -5.86
N ASN A 61 17.50 -16.48 -5.48
CA ASN A 61 18.86 -16.88 -5.88
C ASN A 61 19.18 -16.75 -7.38
N VAL A 62 18.46 -15.93 -8.14
CA VAL A 62 18.86 -15.56 -9.51
C VAL A 62 19.80 -14.36 -9.42
N THR A 63 21.11 -14.60 -9.57
CA THR A 63 22.17 -13.58 -9.44
C THR A 63 22.81 -13.21 -10.78
N ASP A 64 22.67 -14.06 -11.80
CA ASP A 64 23.19 -13.81 -13.14
C ASP A 64 22.12 -13.16 -14.04
N ARG A 65 22.45 -11.99 -14.59
CA ARG A 65 21.59 -11.27 -15.54
C ARG A 65 21.43 -11.99 -16.88
N SER A 66 22.35 -12.90 -17.21
CA SER A 66 22.28 -13.75 -18.40
C SER A 66 21.21 -14.84 -18.28
N TYR A 67 20.73 -15.08 -17.06
CA TYR A 67 19.75 -16.12 -16.78
C TYR A 67 18.44 -15.82 -17.52
N SER A 68 17.92 -16.84 -18.20
CA SER A 68 16.82 -16.66 -19.16
C SER A 68 15.49 -16.27 -18.51
N VAL A 69 15.34 -16.43 -17.19
CA VAL A 69 14.10 -16.18 -16.44
C VAL A 69 14.37 -15.52 -15.09
N SER A 70 13.69 -14.43 -14.73
CA SER A 70 13.72 -13.97 -13.34
C SER A 70 12.47 -13.19 -12.96
N GLY A 71 12.22 -13.03 -11.65
CA GLY A 71 11.11 -12.26 -11.13
C GLY A 71 11.50 -11.47 -9.90
N GLY A 72 11.08 -10.20 -9.84
CA GLY A 72 11.26 -9.37 -8.65
C GLY A 72 10.18 -9.59 -7.60
N SER A 73 10.46 -9.18 -6.37
CA SER A 73 9.46 -9.12 -5.32
C SER A 73 8.52 -7.92 -5.48
N GLY A 74 7.30 -8.03 -4.95
CA GLY A 74 6.39 -6.90 -4.83
C GLY A 74 6.87 -5.90 -3.79
N GLY A 75 6.43 -4.65 -3.92
CA GLY A 75 6.63 -3.60 -2.92
C GLY A 75 5.56 -3.66 -1.83
N GLY A 76 5.96 -3.29 -0.62
CA GLY A 76 5.05 -3.14 0.51
C GLY A 76 4.12 -1.93 0.39
N ALA A 77 2.99 -2.00 1.10
CA ALA A 77 2.11 -0.84 1.28
C ALA A 77 2.72 0.17 2.26
N SER A 78 2.25 1.41 2.24
CA SER A 78 2.45 2.35 3.34
C SER A 78 1.11 2.68 3.98
N ASP A 79 1.00 2.57 5.29
CA ASP A 79 -0.28 2.71 5.97
C ASP A 79 -0.22 3.35 7.36
N LEU A 80 -1.35 3.93 7.76
CA LEU A 80 -1.60 4.49 9.08
C LEU A 80 -2.64 3.64 9.81
N ARG A 81 -2.32 3.22 11.04
CA ARG A 81 -3.11 2.29 11.85
C ARG A 81 -3.53 2.90 13.17
N LEU A 82 -4.68 2.43 13.67
CA LEU A 82 -5.15 2.75 15.02
C LEU A 82 -4.55 1.81 16.09
N MET A 83 -4.00 0.67 15.68
CA MET A 83 -3.41 -0.33 16.55
C MET A 83 -2.05 -0.78 16.00
N GLY A 84 -1.03 -0.77 16.87
CA GLY A 84 0.31 -1.26 16.57
C GLY A 84 0.42 -2.77 16.71
N GLY A 85 1.57 -3.31 16.34
CA GLY A 85 1.84 -4.75 16.31
C GLY A 85 2.91 -5.08 15.27
N GLN A 86 3.13 -6.37 15.01
CA GLN A 86 3.87 -6.78 13.81
C GLN A 86 3.14 -6.27 12.56
N TRP A 87 3.88 -6.02 11.49
CA TRP A 87 3.31 -5.42 10.28
C TRP A 87 2.20 -6.28 9.65
N ASP A 88 2.28 -7.60 9.82
CA ASP A 88 1.35 -8.62 9.34
C ASP A 88 0.37 -9.12 10.40
N ASP A 89 0.38 -8.53 11.60
CA ASP A 89 -0.62 -8.85 12.63
C ASP A 89 -2.03 -8.52 12.13
N PHE A 90 -2.95 -9.48 12.24
CA PHE A 90 -4.26 -9.38 11.63
C PHE A 90 -5.13 -8.25 12.23
N GLU A 91 -5.09 -8.07 13.56
CA GLU A 91 -5.87 -7.01 14.21
C GLU A 91 -5.25 -5.63 13.95
N SER A 92 -3.92 -5.54 13.88
CA SER A 92 -3.22 -4.35 13.40
C SER A 92 -3.62 -4.02 11.96
N LEU A 93 -3.59 -5.00 11.03
CA LEU A 93 -4.01 -4.82 9.64
C LEU A 93 -5.47 -4.37 9.53
N LYS A 94 -6.38 -4.89 10.37
CA LYS A 94 -7.79 -4.46 10.40
C LYS A 94 -7.95 -3.01 10.83
N SER A 95 -7.01 -2.49 11.63
CA SER A 95 -7.04 -1.13 12.17
C SER A 95 -6.52 -0.04 11.21
N ARG A 96 -6.17 -0.41 9.97
CA ARG A 96 -5.69 0.51 8.93
C ARG A 96 -6.78 1.51 8.52
N VAL A 97 -6.46 2.81 8.61
CA VAL A 97 -7.37 3.91 8.28
C VAL A 97 -6.96 4.70 7.03
N MET A 98 -5.71 4.56 6.60
CA MET A 98 -5.20 5.06 5.32
C MET A 98 -4.12 4.10 4.83
N VAL A 99 -4.18 3.69 3.56
CA VAL A 99 -3.29 2.72 2.93
C VAL A 99 -3.00 3.16 1.51
N SER A 100 -1.72 3.29 1.20
CA SER A 100 -1.20 3.48 -0.15
C SER A 100 -0.55 2.18 -0.63
N ALA A 101 -1.11 1.58 -1.69
CA ALA A 101 -0.69 0.28 -2.19
C ALA A 101 0.72 0.31 -2.80
N GLY A 102 1.47 -0.77 -2.60
CA GLY A 102 2.74 -0.98 -3.30
C GLY A 102 2.53 -1.38 -4.76
N GLY A 103 3.61 -1.45 -5.54
CA GLY A 103 3.61 -2.00 -6.90
C GLY A 103 4.18 -3.43 -6.94
N ALA A 104 3.78 -4.23 -7.93
CA ALA A 104 4.21 -5.63 -8.05
C ALA A 104 5.63 -5.74 -8.62
N GLY A 105 6.29 -6.86 -8.37
CA GLY A 105 7.56 -7.16 -9.03
C GLY A 105 7.36 -7.37 -10.53
N SER A 106 8.34 -7.00 -11.34
CA SER A 106 8.35 -7.37 -12.76
C SER A 106 9.03 -8.72 -12.96
N ALA A 107 8.80 -9.33 -14.11
CA ALA A 107 9.44 -10.59 -14.50
C ALA A 107 10.23 -10.43 -15.80
N TYR A 108 10.94 -11.47 -16.17
CA TYR A 108 11.66 -11.57 -17.43
C TYR A 108 11.65 -13.00 -17.91
N TYR A 109 11.44 -13.18 -19.21
CA TYR A 109 11.61 -14.45 -19.87
C TYR A 109 12.14 -14.25 -21.29
N LYS A 110 13.39 -14.67 -21.52
CA LYS A 110 14.10 -14.46 -22.79
C LYS A 110 13.36 -15.03 -23.99
N SER A 111 12.76 -16.21 -23.85
CA SER A 111 12.13 -16.95 -24.95
C SER A 111 10.93 -16.25 -25.56
N CYS A 112 10.21 -15.40 -24.81
CA CYS A 112 9.03 -14.67 -25.30
C CYS A 112 9.28 -13.17 -25.52
N GLY A 113 10.53 -12.73 -25.60
CA GLY A 113 10.88 -11.33 -25.89
C GLY A 113 11.35 -10.51 -24.69
N GLY A 114 11.48 -11.11 -23.50
CA GLY A 114 12.22 -10.54 -22.39
C GLY A 114 11.34 -9.96 -21.29
N PHE A 115 11.43 -8.65 -21.05
CA PHE A 115 10.92 -7.98 -19.85
C PHE A 115 9.38 -7.97 -19.79
N ILE A 116 8.83 -8.26 -18.60
CA ILE A 116 7.40 -8.41 -18.33
C ILE A 116 7.04 -7.48 -17.16
N GLN A 117 6.42 -6.35 -17.48
CA GLN A 117 6.11 -5.31 -16.49
C GLN A 117 5.16 -5.83 -15.39
N GLY A 118 5.52 -5.59 -14.13
CA GLY A 118 4.67 -5.83 -12.96
C GLY A 118 3.53 -4.83 -12.86
N GLY A 119 2.39 -5.29 -12.37
CA GLY A 119 1.21 -4.46 -12.12
C GLY A 119 1.51 -3.35 -11.11
N ALA A 120 1.16 -2.12 -11.46
CA ALA A 120 1.35 -0.96 -10.61
C ALA A 120 0.29 -0.88 -9.48
N GLY A 121 0.66 -0.29 -8.34
CA GLY A 121 -0.21 -0.12 -7.17
C GLY A 121 -1.46 0.70 -7.48
N GLY A 122 -2.59 0.20 -7.00
CA GLY A 122 -3.90 0.70 -7.36
C GLY A 122 -4.40 1.84 -6.52
N GLY A 123 -5.31 2.59 -7.11
CA GLY A 123 -6.29 3.34 -6.34
C GLY A 123 -7.33 2.38 -5.75
N LEU A 124 -8.57 2.44 -6.24
CA LEU A 124 -9.61 1.49 -5.85
C LEU A 124 -9.29 0.06 -6.32
N ILE A 125 -8.61 -0.04 -7.46
CA ILE A 125 -8.26 -1.30 -8.13
C ILE A 125 -6.76 -1.25 -8.50
N GLY A 126 -6.03 -2.31 -8.17
CA GLY A 126 -4.66 -2.54 -8.59
C GLY A 126 -4.55 -2.88 -10.08
N SER A 127 -3.44 -2.51 -10.71
CA SER A 127 -3.21 -2.89 -12.10
C SER A 127 -2.95 -4.40 -12.19
N ASN A 128 -3.50 -5.04 -13.22
CA ASN A 128 -3.23 -6.45 -13.51
C ASN A 128 -1.75 -6.67 -13.88
N GLY A 129 -1.29 -7.91 -13.73
CA GLY A 129 -0.02 -8.33 -14.33
C GLY A 129 -0.12 -8.44 -15.86
N VAL A 130 1.00 -8.77 -16.49
CA VAL A 130 1.12 -8.98 -17.93
C VAL A 130 1.66 -10.37 -18.19
N ILE A 131 1.27 -10.97 -19.31
CA ILE A 131 1.78 -12.26 -19.79
C ILE A 131 2.72 -12.02 -20.95
N CYS A 132 3.79 -12.78 -20.96
CA CYS A 132 4.67 -12.97 -22.10
C CYS A 132 4.56 -14.42 -22.56
N SER A 133 4.41 -14.66 -23.86
CA SER A 133 4.28 -15.99 -24.47
C SER A 133 5.04 -16.07 -25.80
N PHE A 134 5.57 -17.24 -26.13
CA PHE A 134 6.07 -17.56 -27.48
C PHE A 134 5.30 -18.71 -28.16
N ASP A 135 4.30 -19.28 -27.50
CA ASP A 135 3.37 -20.27 -28.07
C ASP A 135 1.95 -20.02 -27.52
N GLU A 136 0.98 -19.80 -28.41
CA GLU A 136 -0.38 -19.46 -28.01
C GLU A 136 -1.27 -20.68 -27.70
N SER A 137 -0.75 -21.90 -27.78
CA SER A 137 -1.54 -23.14 -27.62
C SER A 137 -2.02 -23.43 -26.19
N ASP A 138 -1.30 -23.00 -25.15
CA ASP A 138 -1.66 -23.29 -23.75
C ASP A 138 -2.56 -22.22 -23.12
N TRP A 139 -3.58 -22.62 -22.34
CA TRP A 139 -4.40 -21.67 -21.58
C TRP A 139 -3.64 -21.13 -20.36
N PHE A 140 -3.51 -19.80 -20.24
CA PHE A 140 -2.84 -19.14 -19.12
C PHE A 140 -3.46 -17.76 -18.83
N ASP A 141 -4.03 -17.60 -17.63
CA ASP A 141 -4.58 -16.32 -17.19
C ASP A 141 -3.54 -15.51 -16.41
N LYS A 142 -3.54 -14.21 -16.65
CA LYS A 142 -2.69 -13.27 -15.94
C LYS A 142 -3.13 -13.13 -14.49
N SER A 143 -2.24 -12.59 -13.66
CA SER A 143 -2.64 -12.11 -12.34
C SER A 143 -3.56 -10.89 -12.46
N TYR A 144 -4.57 -10.81 -11.60
CA TYR A 144 -5.51 -9.69 -11.53
C TYR A 144 -5.25 -8.85 -10.29
N GLY A 145 -5.32 -7.52 -10.43
CA GLY A 145 -5.08 -6.60 -9.33
C GLY A 145 -6.19 -6.66 -8.28
N ALA A 146 -5.83 -6.31 -7.04
CA ALA A 146 -6.77 -6.32 -5.93
C ALA A 146 -7.82 -5.21 -6.05
N LYS A 147 -8.98 -5.40 -5.44
CA LYS A 147 -10.12 -4.46 -5.43
C LYS A 147 -10.39 -3.97 -4.01
N GLN A 148 -11.48 -3.24 -3.83
CA GLN A 148 -11.92 -2.76 -2.50
C GLN A 148 -12.59 -3.86 -1.66
N ASP A 149 -13.07 -4.92 -2.29
CA ASP A 149 -13.81 -6.02 -1.66
C ASP A 149 -13.16 -7.39 -1.83
N TYR A 150 -12.04 -7.47 -2.55
CA TYR A 150 -11.40 -8.74 -2.85
C TYR A 150 -9.92 -8.59 -3.13
N TYR A 151 -9.14 -9.59 -2.73
CA TYR A 151 -7.71 -9.67 -3.01
C TYR A 151 -7.41 -9.94 -4.48
N GLY A 152 -6.17 -9.66 -4.89
CA GLY A 152 -5.72 -9.95 -6.25
C GLY A 152 -5.66 -11.45 -6.51
N ILE A 153 -6.07 -11.84 -7.72
CA ILE A 153 -6.03 -13.24 -8.16
C ILE A 153 -4.65 -13.52 -8.76
N GLY A 154 -3.99 -14.58 -8.33
CA GLY A 154 -2.74 -15.04 -8.93
C GLY A 154 -2.96 -15.56 -10.35
N ALA A 155 -1.91 -15.59 -11.16
CA ALA A 155 -1.98 -16.23 -12.48
C ALA A 155 -2.42 -17.71 -12.36
N SER A 156 -3.15 -18.23 -13.36
CA SER A 156 -3.85 -19.52 -13.26
C SER A 156 -2.95 -20.74 -12.98
N SER A 157 -1.65 -20.65 -13.30
CA SER A 157 -0.66 -21.67 -13.00
C SER A 157 0.46 -21.11 -12.12
N HIS A 158 0.69 -21.76 -10.99
CA HIS A 158 1.63 -21.38 -9.91
C HIS A 158 1.42 -20.01 -9.26
N GLY A 159 0.53 -19.15 -9.78
CA GLY A 159 0.23 -17.88 -9.15
C GLY A 159 -0.60 -18.06 -7.88
N VAL A 160 -0.08 -17.55 -6.77
CA VAL A 160 -0.80 -17.53 -5.50
C VAL A 160 -1.58 -16.22 -5.38
N ASN A 161 -2.82 -16.31 -4.92
CA ASN A 161 -3.64 -15.13 -4.66
C ASN A 161 -3.01 -14.24 -3.58
N GLY A 162 -3.31 -12.94 -3.66
CA GLY A 162 -3.09 -12.04 -2.53
C GLY A 162 -4.05 -12.35 -1.38
N LYS A 163 -3.95 -11.56 -0.33
CA LYS A 163 -4.75 -11.61 0.89
C LYS A 163 -5.03 -10.20 1.39
N PHE A 164 -5.68 -10.09 2.55
CA PHE A 164 -5.82 -8.80 3.22
C PHE A 164 -4.44 -8.30 3.67
N GLY A 165 -3.98 -7.17 3.15
CA GLY A 165 -2.66 -6.64 3.46
C GLY A 165 -1.49 -7.20 2.66
N ILE A 166 -1.59 -8.45 2.19
CA ILE A 166 -0.42 -9.23 1.76
C ILE A 166 -0.54 -9.65 0.29
N GLY A 167 0.51 -9.42 -0.49
CA GLY A 167 0.63 -9.81 -1.89
C GLY A 167 0.96 -11.29 -2.07
N GLY A 168 0.44 -11.86 -3.16
CA GLY A 168 0.72 -13.22 -3.58
C GLY A 168 2.10 -13.38 -4.19
N TYR A 169 2.50 -14.62 -4.44
CA TYR A 169 3.81 -14.98 -5.02
C TYR A 169 3.65 -16.06 -6.09
N CYS A 170 4.72 -16.35 -6.83
CA CYS A 170 4.76 -17.50 -7.72
C CYS A 170 5.28 -18.74 -6.96
N ASN A 171 4.54 -19.85 -7.01
CA ASN A 171 4.92 -21.10 -6.37
C ASN A 171 5.96 -21.89 -7.18
N ASP A 172 6.33 -21.42 -8.37
CA ASP A 172 7.50 -21.85 -9.12
C ASP A 172 8.72 -21.03 -8.66
N PRO A 173 9.84 -21.65 -8.23
CA PRO A 173 10.98 -20.93 -7.69
C PRO A 173 11.81 -20.17 -8.73
N PHE A 174 11.62 -20.45 -10.02
CA PHE A 174 12.42 -19.92 -11.12
C PHE A 174 11.67 -18.92 -12.01
N HIS A 175 10.34 -18.83 -11.90
CA HIS A 175 9.50 -17.99 -12.75
C HIS A 175 8.53 -17.13 -11.94
N GLY A 176 7.93 -16.15 -12.62
CA GLY A 176 6.91 -15.28 -12.05
C GLY A 176 7.45 -14.30 -11.02
N SER A 177 6.67 -13.26 -10.72
CA SER A 177 7.04 -12.22 -9.77
C SER A 177 6.01 -12.06 -8.67
N GLY A 178 6.39 -11.37 -7.59
CA GLY A 178 5.52 -11.12 -6.44
C GLY A 178 4.45 -10.08 -6.73
N GLY A 179 3.23 -10.33 -6.27
CA GLY A 179 2.18 -9.31 -6.15
C GLY A 179 2.51 -8.32 -5.03
N SER A 180 1.90 -7.15 -5.05
CA SER A 180 2.23 -6.09 -4.08
C SER A 180 1.40 -6.15 -2.80
N GLY A 181 1.86 -5.44 -1.76
CA GLY A 181 1.02 -5.10 -0.61
C GLY A 181 -0.05 -4.06 -0.94
N GLY A 182 -1.05 -3.93 -0.09
CA GLY A 182 -2.15 -2.96 -0.22
C GLY A 182 -3.19 -3.13 0.88
N TYR A 183 -4.32 -2.43 0.79
CA TYR A 183 -5.50 -2.73 1.61
C TYR A 183 -5.89 -4.19 1.41
N TYR A 184 -6.03 -4.56 0.14
CA TYR A 184 -5.86 -5.93 -0.32
C TYR A 184 -4.59 -6.03 -1.18
N GLY A 185 -3.82 -7.10 -0.98
CA GLY A 185 -2.62 -7.36 -1.76
C GLY A 185 -2.93 -7.94 -3.14
N GLY A 186 -2.04 -7.66 -4.09
CA GLY A 186 -2.13 -8.15 -5.46
C GLY A 186 -1.80 -9.65 -5.57
N GLY A 187 -2.20 -10.26 -6.68
CA GLY A 187 -1.90 -11.67 -6.99
C GLY A 187 -0.48 -11.87 -7.49
N GLY A 188 0.08 -13.04 -7.23
CA GLY A 188 1.37 -13.46 -7.75
C GLY A 188 1.34 -13.74 -9.25
N GLY A 189 2.47 -13.53 -9.90
CA GLY A 189 2.71 -14.02 -11.24
C GLY A 189 2.72 -15.55 -11.30
N GLY A 190 2.89 -16.10 -12.49
CA GLY A 190 2.81 -17.54 -12.69
C GLY A 190 3.59 -18.00 -13.90
N LYS A 191 3.53 -19.31 -14.16
CA LYS A 191 4.18 -19.91 -15.31
C LYS A 191 3.43 -21.16 -15.78
N VAL A 192 3.35 -21.34 -17.08
CA VAL A 192 3.01 -22.63 -17.71
C VAL A 192 3.79 -22.71 -19.01
N ASP A 193 4.53 -23.80 -19.21
CA ASP A 193 5.32 -24.05 -20.42
C ASP A 193 6.03 -22.81 -20.99
N SER A 194 5.55 -22.27 -22.11
CA SER A 194 6.12 -21.13 -22.85
C SER A 194 5.67 -19.75 -22.35
N ARG A 195 4.92 -19.69 -21.24
CA ARG A 195 4.22 -18.50 -20.75
C ARG A 195 4.66 -18.13 -19.33
N VAL A 196 4.97 -16.85 -19.14
CA VAL A 196 5.30 -16.29 -17.82
C VAL A 196 4.47 -15.03 -17.57
N GLY A 197 3.89 -14.96 -16.38
CA GLY A 197 3.09 -13.82 -15.93
C GLY A 197 3.80 -13.05 -14.82
N SER A 198 3.67 -11.73 -14.83
CA SER A 198 4.07 -10.88 -13.70
C SER A 198 2.97 -10.82 -12.63
N GLY A 199 3.34 -10.41 -11.41
CA GLY A 199 2.42 -10.10 -10.33
C GLY A 199 1.59 -8.84 -10.59
N SER A 200 0.49 -8.72 -9.86
CA SER A 200 -0.45 -7.60 -9.96
C SER A 200 -0.36 -6.66 -8.74
N GLY A 201 -0.87 -5.44 -8.91
CA GLY A 201 -0.91 -4.43 -7.87
C GLY A 201 -2.02 -4.68 -6.84
N GLY A 202 -1.80 -4.19 -5.64
CA GLY A 202 -2.76 -4.11 -4.54
C GLY A 202 -3.66 -2.89 -4.67
N SER A 203 -4.67 -2.81 -3.82
CA SER A 203 -5.60 -1.67 -3.74
C SER A 203 -5.27 -0.73 -2.60
N SER A 204 -5.51 0.56 -2.77
CA SER A 204 -5.39 1.57 -1.71
C SER A 204 -6.71 1.73 -0.95
N TYR A 205 -6.67 2.36 0.21
CA TYR A 205 -7.86 2.63 1.03
C TYR A 205 -7.67 3.91 1.83
N ILE A 206 -8.72 4.72 1.95
CA ILE A 206 -8.74 5.86 2.88
C ILE A 206 -10.11 5.87 3.53
N SER A 207 -10.13 5.86 4.86
CA SER A 207 -11.37 5.93 5.60
C SER A 207 -12.11 7.25 5.31
N GLY A 208 -13.32 7.13 4.76
CA GLY A 208 -14.15 8.27 4.35
C GLY A 208 -13.91 8.78 2.92
N HIS A 209 -13.06 8.13 2.12
CA HIS A 209 -12.94 8.41 0.69
C HIS A 209 -14.07 7.76 -0.10
N GLU A 210 -14.51 8.38 -1.19
CA GLU A 210 -15.61 7.86 -2.00
C GLU A 210 -15.24 6.51 -2.64
N ASN A 211 -16.21 5.60 -2.77
CA ASN A 211 -16.05 4.27 -3.38
C ASN A 211 -15.09 3.30 -2.68
N CYS A 212 -14.38 3.73 -1.63
CA CYS A 212 -13.69 2.81 -0.74
C CYS A 212 -14.70 1.95 0.04
N LYS A 213 -14.34 0.69 0.32
CA LYS A 213 -15.18 -0.20 1.13
C LYS A 213 -14.45 -0.57 2.41
N ALA A 214 -14.95 -0.10 3.55
CA ALA A 214 -14.41 -0.47 4.83
C ALA A 214 -14.79 -1.91 5.18
N ILE A 215 -13.87 -2.70 5.72
CA ILE A 215 -14.21 -3.97 6.37
C ILE A 215 -15.12 -3.75 7.60
N SER A 216 -15.93 -4.74 7.93
CA SER A 216 -16.64 -4.76 9.21
C SER A 216 -15.72 -5.17 10.35
N GLN A 217 -16.12 -4.90 11.60
CA GLN A 217 -15.34 -5.29 12.78
C GLN A 217 -15.15 -6.81 12.90
N ASP A 218 -16.15 -7.59 12.45
CA ASP A 218 -16.19 -9.06 12.41
C ASP A 218 -15.61 -9.65 11.10
N TYR A 219 -14.90 -8.86 10.30
CA TYR A 219 -14.20 -9.33 9.11
C TYR A 219 -13.19 -10.46 9.43
N THR A 220 -13.17 -11.49 8.58
CA THR A 220 -12.17 -12.57 8.59
C THR A 220 -11.78 -12.93 7.15
N GLU A 221 -10.63 -13.58 6.93
CA GLU A 221 -10.26 -14.03 5.58
C GLU A 221 -11.23 -15.08 4.99
N ALA A 222 -11.97 -15.81 5.84
CA ALA A 222 -12.99 -16.77 5.42
C ALA A 222 -14.36 -16.11 5.13
N ASN A 223 -14.57 -14.88 5.61
CA ASN A 223 -15.81 -14.12 5.44
C ASN A 223 -15.47 -12.64 5.19
N LEU A 224 -15.33 -12.29 3.92
CA LEU A 224 -14.95 -10.96 3.45
C LEU A 224 -16.11 -9.98 3.59
N LYS A 225 -16.44 -9.63 4.82
CA LYS A 225 -17.58 -8.76 5.14
C LYS A 225 -17.15 -7.29 5.14
N HIS A 226 -17.88 -6.48 4.37
CA HIS A 226 -17.67 -5.03 4.26
C HIS A 226 -18.88 -4.26 4.75
N LEU A 227 -18.63 -3.04 5.18
CA LEU A 227 -19.66 -2.05 5.48
C LEU A 227 -20.19 -1.43 4.18
N THR A 228 -21.38 -0.85 4.25
CA THR A 228 -21.96 -0.04 3.16
C THR A 228 -21.35 1.37 3.08
N THR A 229 -20.43 1.71 3.99
CA THR A 229 -19.72 2.98 4.07
C THR A 229 -18.23 2.78 3.84
N SER A 230 -17.54 3.83 3.41
CA SER A 230 -16.08 3.88 3.32
C SER A 230 -15.41 4.24 4.64
N VAL A 231 -16.18 4.57 5.69
CA VAL A 231 -15.63 4.91 7.00
C VAL A 231 -15.32 3.63 7.77
N HIS A 232 -14.06 3.52 8.22
CA HIS A 232 -13.56 2.45 9.09
C HIS A 232 -14.50 2.21 10.28
N PHE A 233 -14.67 0.95 10.70
CA PHE A 233 -15.64 0.55 11.74
C PHE A 233 -15.48 1.29 13.09
N SER A 234 -14.31 1.86 13.38
CA SER A 234 -14.07 2.71 14.55
C SER A 234 -14.65 4.13 14.45
N GLY A 235 -15.19 4.52 13.30
CA GLY A 235 -15.64 5.89 13.01
C GLY A 235 -14.52 6.87 12.64
N PHE A 236 -13.25 6.47 12.70
CA PHE A 236 -12.14 7.33 12.30
C PHE A 236 -12.19 7.62 10.80
N ARG A 237 -12.06 8.89 10.38
CA ARG A 237 -12.17 9.29 8.97
C ARG A 237 -11.26 10.45 8.60
N PHE A 238 -10.97 10.56 7.32
CA PHE A 238 -10.31 11.71 6.70
C PHE A 238 -11.31 12.59 5.94
N TYR A 239 -10.88 13.80 5.64
CA TYR A 239 -11.58 14.79 4.82
C TYR A 239 -10.70 15.24 3.66
N SER A 240 -11.31 15.78 2.60
CA SER A 240 -10.61 16.24 1.39
C SER A 240 -9.55 15.26 0.92
N THR A 241 -9.98 14.01 0.76
CA THR A 241 -9.13 12.86 0.49
C THR A 241 -8.77 12.75 -0.97
N THR A 242 -7.52 12.40 -1.25
CA THR A 242 -7.01 12.12 -2.60
C THR A 242 -6.45 10.71 -2.64
N LEU A 243 -6.85 9.93 -3.65
CA LEU A 243 -6.42 8.55 -3.84
C LEU A 243 -6.07 8.38 -5.31
N LEU A 244 -4.78 8.25 -5.60
CA LEU A 244 -4.25 8.24 -6.96
C LEU A 244 -3.57 6.90 -7.25
N SER A 245 -3.98 6.28 -8.36
CA SER A 245 -3.27 5.13 -8.88
C SER A 245 -1.88 5.51 -9.38
N SER A 246 -0.99 4.54 -9.47
CA SER A 246 0.38 4.71 -9.96
C SER A 246 0.53 4.92 -11.49
N LEU A 247 -0.59 5.09 -12.22
CA LEU A 247 -0.62 5.40 -13.66
C LEU A 247 -0.86 6.90 -13.95
N VAL A 248 -0.91 7.73 -12.90
CA VAL A 248 -1.06 9.18 -13.02
C VAL A 248 0.08 9.90 -12.32
N LYS A 249 0.17 11.21 -12.58
CA LYS A 249 1.08 12.10 -11.85
C LYS A 249 0.72 12.12 -10.36
N ILE A 250 1.70 11.87 -9.49
CA ILE A 250 1.55 11.98 -8.04
C ILE A 250 2.46 13.08 -7.49
N PRO A 251 2.13 13.70 -6.34
CA PRO A 251 3.02 14.68 -5.72
C PRO A 251 4.40 14.09 -5.43
N SER A 252 5.45 14.82 -5.74
CA SER A 252 6.82 14.42 -5.39
C SER A 252 7.03 14.59 -3.88
N PHE A 253 7.71 13.61 -3.28
CA PHE A 253 8.10 13.70 -1.88
C PHE A 253 9.19 14.76 -1.68
N SER A 254 10.24 14.74 -2.50
CA SER A 254 11.43 15.59 -2.37
C SER A 254 11.25 17.02 -2.87
N SER A 255 10.24 17.27 -3.69
CA SER A 255 9.98 18.58 -4.30
C SER A 255 8.48 18.85 -4.27
N PRO A 256 7.95 19.46 -3.20
CA PRO A 256 6.50 19.61 -2.96
C PRO A 256 5.71 20.26 -4.09
N ASP A 257 6.36 21.07 -4.93
CA ASP A 257 5.76 21.77 -6.08
C ASP A 257 5.90 20.99 -7.40
N GLN A 258 6.46 19.79 -7.36
CA GLN A 258 6.72 18.93 -8.51
C GLN A 258 5.93 17.63 -8.41
N TYR A 259 5.85 16.92 -9.54
CA TYR A 259 5.11 15.68 -9.67
C TYR A 259 6.00 14.57 -10.22
N GLU A 260 5.81 13.36 -9.70
CA GLU A 260 6.35 12.13 -10.28
C GLU A 260 5.39 11.63 -11.36
N SER A 261 5.91 11.28 -12.54
CA SER A 261 5.08 11.07 -13.73
C SER A 261 4.28 9.77 -13.74
N ASN A 262 4.71 8.74 -12.99
CA ASN A 262 4.15 7.38 -13.07
C ASN A 262 4.18 6.68 -11.70
N GLY A 263 3.50 7.24 -10.71
CA GLY A 263 3.52 6.69 -9.34
C GLY A 263 4.89 6.71 -8.68
N HIS A 264 4.96 6.15 -7.47
CA HIS A 264 6.15 6.20 -6.62
C HIS A 264 7.19 5.15 -7.00
N ASN A 265 8.46 5.52 -6.96
CA ASN A 265 9.58 4.62 -7.09
C ASN A 265 10.47 4.61 -5.84
N GLY A 266 10.77 3.41 -5.34
CA GLY A 266 11.59 3.20 -4.14
C GLY A 266 10.77 2.78 -2.93
N TYR A 267 11.33 3.03 -1.74
CA TYR A 267 10.71 2.71 -0.46
C TYR A 267 9.44 3.53 -0.24
N GLY A 268 8.50 2.98 0.52
CA GLY A 268 7.31 3.69 0.95
C GLY A 268 7.66 4.91 1.79
N LEU A 269 6.89 5.99 1.62
CA LEU A 269 7.14 7.27 2.27
C LEU A 269 5.88 7.79 2.94
N ALA A 270 6.07 8.66 3.93
CA ALA A 270 4.98 9.40 4.55
C ALA A 270 5.39 10.85 4.83
N ARG A 271 4.43 11.76 4.66
CA ARG A 271 4.55 13.17 5.02
C ARG A 271 3.36 13.56 5.86
N ILE A 272 3.63 14.09 7.06
CA ILE A 272 2.61 14.64 7.95
C ILE A 272 2.87 16.13 8.09
N THR A 273 1.93 16.94 7.64
CA THR A 273 2.02 18.40 7.71
C THR A 273 1.03 18.92 8.75
N VAL A 274 1.53 19.72 9.69
CA VAL A 274 0.67 20.46 10.63
C VAL A 274 0.11 21.66 9.88
N ILE A 275 -1.21 21.70 9.71
CA ILE A 275 -1.91 22.79 9.02
C ILE A 275 -2.32 23.88 10.00
N GLU A 276 -2.85 23.44 11.14
CA GLU A 276 -3.29 24.32 12.21
C GLU A 276 -3.08 23.59 13.53
N THR A 277 -2.39 24.21 14.48
CA THR A 277 -2.42 23.74 15.86
C THR A 277 -3.68 24.30 16.50
N MET A 278 -4.51 23.44 17.11
CA MET A 278 -5.55 23.98 18.00
C MET A 278 -4.82 24.57 19.19
N ASN A 279 -4.55 25.87 19.15
CA ASN A 279 -4.24 26.60 20.37
C ASN A 279 -5.47 26.42 21.27
N ALA A 280 -5.26 26.10 22.55
CA ALA A 280 -6.35 26.11 23.50
C ALA A 280 -6.95 27.52 23.50
N VAL A 281 -8.09 27.70 22.83
CA VAL A 281 -8.84 28.95 22.91
C VAL A 281 -9.53 28.90 24.26
N SER A 282 -8.76 29.20 25.30
CA SER A 282 -9.30 29.60 26.61
C SER A 282 -9.91 30.97 26.43
N ASN A 283 -11.03 31.07 25.71
CA ASN A 283 -11.88 32.25 25.77
C ASN A 283 -12.63 32.20 27.10
N CYS A 284 -11.93 32.57 28.17
CA CYS A 284 -12.59 32.99 29.39
C CYS A 284 -13.26 34.33 29.09
N ILE A 285 -14.55 34.31 28.77
CA ILE A 285 -15.37 35.52 28.81
C ILE A 285 -15.54 35.85 30.30
N TYR A 286 -14.65 36.68 30.82
CA TYR A 286 -14.74 37.20 32.17
C TYR A 286 -15.86 38.25 32.22
N PHE A 287 -17.02 37.90 32.78
CA PHE A 287 -17.89 38.92 33.33
C PHE A 287 -17.22 39.46 34.58
N SER A 288 -16.87 40.75 34.57
CA SER A 288 -16.25 41.38 35.73
C SER A 288 -17.21 41.40 36.91
N ILE A 289 -17.00 40.49 37.85
CA ILE A 289 -17.42 40.70 39.23
C ILE A 289 -16.19 41.20 39.96
N LYS A 290 -16.29 42.44 40.45
CA LYS A 290 -15.22 43.14 41.18
C LYS A 290 -14.78 42.29 42.38
N TYR A 291 -13.46 42.21 42.53
CA TYR A 291 -12.70 41.61 43.63
C TYR A 291 -12.58 40.09 43.61
N SER A 292 -11.51 39.59 42.98
CA SER A 292 -10.61 38.50 43.45
C SER A 292 -9.55 38.22 42.39
N TYR A 293 -8.26 38.29 42.73
CA TYR A 293 -7.17 37.86 41.84
C TYR A 293 -7.10 36.34 41.83
N LEU A 294 -7.15 35.72 40.64
CA LEU A 294 -6.88 34.29 40.45
C LEU A 294 -5.51 34.14 39.79
N LEU A 295 -4.55 33.54 40.51
CA LEU A 295 -3.23 33.15 39.99
C LEU A 295 -3.35 31.77 39.35
N LEU A 296 -3.03 31.67 38.05
CA LEU A 296 -2.97 30.41 37.31
C LEU A 296 -1.51 29.98 37.17
N PHE A 297 -1.12 28.87 37.79
CA PHE A 297 0.18 28.24 37.55
C PHE A 297 0.00 27.14 36.50
N ILE A 298 0.72 27.25 35.39
CA ILE A 298 0.84 26.19 34.39
C ILE A 298 2.15 25.46 34.70
N ASN A 299 2.05 24.24 35.20
CA ASN A 299 3.20 23.33 35.27
C ASN A 299 3.36 22.65 33.91
N ILE A 300 4.53 22.83 33.30
CA ILE A 300 4.97 22.08 32.11
C ILE A 300 6.08 21.15 32.60
N GLU A 301 5.77 19.88 32.78
CA GLU A 301 6.78 18.85 33.00
C GLU A 301 7.26 18.31 31.65
N PHE A 302 8.56 18.43 31.40
CA PHE A 302 9.24 17.67 30.36
C PHE A 302 9.85 16.43 31.03
N SER A 303 9.48 15.24 30.58
CA SER A 303 10.23 14.02 30.91
C SER A 303 11.09 13.63 29.70
N GLU A 304 12.41 13.74 29.85
CA GLU A 304 13.34 12.98 29.03
C GLU A 304 13.42 11.56 29.58
N GLY A 305 13.25 10.57 28.70
CA GLY A 305 13.38 9.14 28.98
C GLY A 305 13.57 8.37 27.69
#